data_AF-A0A2K2DI72-F1
#
_entry.id   AF-A0A2K2DI72-F1
#
_cell.length_a   1.000
_cell.length_b   1.000
_cell.length_c   1.000
_cell.angle_alpha   90.00
_cell.angle_beta   90.00
_cell.angle_gamma   90.00
#
_symmetry.space_group_name_H-M   'P 1'
#
loop_
_entity.id
_entity.type
_entity.pdbx_description
1 polymer ?
#
loop_
_entity_poly.entity_id
_entity_poly.type
_entity_poly.pdbx_seq_one_letter_code
_entity_poly.pdbx_strand_id
1 'polypeptide(L)'
;MITQQVKRAFVSSHRDRGRQKRDFRRLWITRINAATRIFKVFDSYSKLIHNLYKKKLILNRKMLAQVAVSNPNNLYTISKKIKIIN
;
A
#
# COMPACT_ATOMS: atom_id res chain seq x y z
N MET A 1 33.88 26.84 6.20
CA MET A 1 32.66 27.26 6.96
C MET A 1 31.44 26.67 6.26
N ILE A 2 30.55 25.94 6.96
CA ILE A 2 29.37 25.32 6.34
C ILE A 2 28.32 26.40 6.01
N THR A 3 27.93 26.51 4.75
CA THR A 3 26.96 27.52 4.29
C THR A 3 25.57 27.28 4.92
N GLN A 4 24.80 28.36 5.09
CA GLN A 4 23.45 28.28 5.64
C GLN A 4 22.54 27.33 4.83
N GLN A 5 22.79 27.24 3.53
CA GLN A 5 22.09 26.33 2.62
C GLN A 5 22.31 24.86 2.99
N VAL A 6 23.56 24.44 3.25
CA VAL A 6 23.89 23.06 3.61
C VAL A 6 23.24 22.67 4.95
N LYS A 7 23.23 23.58 5.94
CA LYS A 7 22.54 23.35 7.22
C LYS A 7 21.04 23.11 7.03
N ARG A 8 20.38 23.93 6.20
CA ARG A 8 18.94 23.77 5.88
C ARG A 8 18.67 22.47 5.12
N ALA A 9 19.52 22.11 4.15
CA ALA A 9 19.40 20.87 3.40
C ALA A 9 19.48 19.64 4.31
N PHE A 10 20.36 19.66 5.32
CA PHE A 10 20.50 18.57 6.27
C PHE A 10 19.24 18.37 7.12
N VAL A 11 18.67 19.46 7.66
CA VAL A 11 17.40 19.42 8.42
C VAL A 11 16.25 18.89 7.57
N SER A 12 16.11 19.39 6.33
CA SER A 12 15.09 18.92 5.39
C SER A 12 15.24 17.43 5.10
N SER A 13 16.46 16.97 4.76
CA SER A 13 16.71 15.55 4.47
C SER A 13 16.34 14.63 5.64
N HIS A 14 16.65 15.03 6.87
CA HIS A 14 16.33 14.25 8.06
C HIS A 14 14.81 14.10 8.23
N ARG A 15 14.07 15.20 8.09
CA ARG A 15 12.61 15.22 8.15
C ARG A 15 11.97 14.42 7.01
N ASP A 16 12.51 14.54 5.80
CA ASP A 16 11.93 13.98 4.58
C ASP A 16 12.06 12.45 4.52
N ARG A 17 13.10 11.86 5.14
CA ARG A 17 13.18 10.40 5.32
C ARG A 17 11.96 9.79 6.00
N GLY A 18 11.41 10.48 7.01
CA GLY A 18 10.18 10.06 7.70
C GLY A 18 8.93 10.26 6.83
N ARG A 19 8.88 11.36 6.06
CA ARG A 19 7.78 11.66 5.13
C ARG A 19 7.70 10.63 4.00
N GLN A 20 8.84 10.28 3.41
CA GLN A 20 8.93 9.33 2.31
C GLN A 20 8.27 7.97 2.65
N LYS A 21 8.44 7.49 3.90
CA LYS A 21 7.76 6.26 4.37
C LYS A 21 6.23 6.40 4.36
N ARG A 22 5.69 7.57 4.74
CA ARG A 22 4.25 7.85 4.70
C ARG A 22 3.74 7.99 3.28
N ASP A 23 4.52 8.64 2.42
CA ASP A 23 4.13 8.88 1.02
C ASP A 23 4.10 7.57 0.23
N PHE A 24 5.07 6.68 0.42
CA PHE A 24 5.02 5.33 -0.14
C PHE A 24 3.83 4.54 0.37
N ARG A 25 3.53 4.61 1.67
CA ARG A 25 2.36 3.93 2.24
C ARG A 25 1.06 4.43 1.62
N ARG A 26 0.91 5.75 1.46
CA ARG A 26 -0.25 6.36 0.79
C ARG A 26 -0.35 5.87 -0.66
N LEU A 27 0.76 5.88 -1.40
CA LEU A 27 0.81 5.41 -2.78
C LEU A 27 0.36 3.94 -2.89
N TRP A 28 0.82 3.06 -2.01
CA TRP A 28 0.40 1.65 -2.03
C TRP A 28 -1.09 1.49 -1.75
N ILE A 29 -1.65 2.24 -0.80
CA ILE A 29 -3.10 2.21 -0.51
C ILE A 29 -3.88 2.67 -1.73
N THR A 30 -3.48 3.78 -2.37
CA THR A 30 -4.15 4.30 -3.57
C THR A 30 -4.12 3.29 -4.72
N ARG A 31 -2.96 2.66 -4.95
CA ARG A 31 -2.82 1.63 -5.99
C ARG A 31 -3.70 0.42 -5.73
N ILE A 32 -3.74 -0.09 -4.50
CA ILE A 32 -4.59 -1.22 -4.12
C ILE A 32 -6.07 -0.83 -4.28
N ASN A 33 -6.46 0.37 -3.82
CA ASN A 33 -7.85 0.84 -3.93
C ASN A 33 -8.30 0.94 -5.39
N ALA A 34 -7.46 1.48 -6.27
CA ALA A 34 -7.73 1.54 -7.70
C ALA A 34 -7.90 0.14 -8.30
N ALA A 35 -6.98 -0.79 -8.01
CA ALA A 35 -7.07 -2.17 -8.49
C ALA A 35 -8.34 -2.87 -7.97
N THR A 36 -8.70 -2.68 -6.70
CA THR A 36 -9.93 -3.30 -6.14
C THR A 36 -11.20 -2.83 -6.86
N ARG A 37 -11.24 -1.55 -7.26
CA ARG A 37 -12.37 -0.96 -8.00
C ARG A 37 -12.43 -1.45 -9.44
N ILE A 38 -11.29 -1.48 -10.13
CA ILE A 38 -11.20 -1.92 -11.54
C ILE A 38 -11.62 -3.38 -11.69
N PHE A 39 -11.08 -4.26 -10.85
CA PHE A 39 -11.33 -5.71 -10.97
C PHE A 39 -12.58 -6.18 -10.22
N LYS A 40 -13.36 -5.26 -9.62
CA LYS A 40 -14.59 -5.53 -8.83
C LYS A 40 -14.44 -6.70 -7.84
N VAL A 41 -13.23 -6.87 -7.30
CA VAL A 41 -12.86 -7.97 -6.41
C VAL A 41 -13.37 -7.76 -4.98
N PHE A 42 -13.53 -6.50 -4.56
CA PHE A 42 -14.05 -6.06 -3.27
C PHE A 42 -14.69 -4.68 -3.41
N ASP A 43 -15.66 -4.35 -2.55
CA ASP A 43 -16.30 -3.02 -2.55
C ASP A 43 -15.36 -1.91 -2.03
N SER A 44 -14.37 -2.26 -1.20
CA SER A 44 -13.42 -1.28 -0.65
C SER A 44 -12.11 -1.92 -0.18
N TYR A 45 -11.05 -1.10 -0.17
CA TYR A 45 -9.76 -1.45 0.45
C TYR A 45 -9.90 -1.88 1.92
N SER A 46 -10.79 -1.25 2.69
CA SER A 46 -10.99 -1.59 4.11
C SER A 46 -11.50 -3.02 4.29
N LYS A 47 -12.46 -3.45 3.46
CA LYS A 47 -12.96 -4.84 3.46
C LYS A 47 -11.86 -5.85 3.10
N LEU A 48 -11.06 -5.55 2.08
CA LEU A 48 -9.92 -6.38 1.68
C LEU A 48 -8.95 -6.60 2.84
N ILE A 49 -8.52 -5.51 3.48
CA ILE A 49 -7.56 -5.56 4.60
C ILE A 49 -8.15 -6.26 5.82
N HIS A 50 -9.41 -5.99 6.15
CA HIS A 50 -10.11 -6.66 7.24
C HIS A 50 -10.12 -8.18 7.07
N ASN A 51 -10.46 -8.65 5.86
CA ASN A 51 -10.49 -10.07 5.56
C ASN A 51 -9.10 -10.71 5.58
N LEU A 52 -8.07 -10.00 5.12
CA LEU A 52 -6.67 -10.44 5.25
C LEU A 52 -6.26 -10.64 6.71
N TYR A 53 -6.60 -9.70 7.59
CA TYR A 53 -6.35 -9.84 9.04
C TYR A 53 -7.14 -10.99 9.65
N LYS A 54 -8.42 -11.14 9.33
CA LYS A 54 -9.25 -12.27 9.81
C LYS A 54 -8.68 -13.62 9.41
N LYS A 55 -8.15 -13.74 8.20
CA LYS A 55 -7.49 -14.96 7.69
C LYS A 55 -6.03 -15.11 8.15
N LYS A 56 -5.53 -14.22 9.02
CA LYS A 56 -4.14 -14.19 9.53
C LYS A 56 -3.08 -14.12 8.41
N LEU A 57 -3.42 -13.59 7.25
CA LEU A 57 -2.50 -13.38 6.13
C LEU A 57 -1.84 -12.00 6.28
N ILE A 58 -0.68 -11.96 6.94
CA ILE A 58 0.07 -10.73 7.22
C ILE A 58 0.89 -10.32 5.98
N LEU A 59 0.20 -9.90 4.93
CA LEU A 59 0.84 -9.39 3.71
C LEU A 59 1.16 -7.90 3.83
N ASN A 60 2.37 -7.53 3.40
CA ASN A 60 2.77 -6.12 3.33
C ASN A 60 2.05 -5.41 2.18
N ARG A 61 1.63 -4.16 2.43
CA ARG A 61 0.97 -3.28 1.45
C ARG A 61 1.85 -3.01 0.23
N LYS A 62 3.18 -2.97 0.40
CA LYS A 62 4.13 -2.88 -0.72
C LYS A 62 3.94 -4.03 -1.70
N MET A 63 3.93 -5.27 -1.19
CA MET A 63 3.80 -6.46 -2.01
C MET A 63 2.41 -6.56 -2.63
N LEU A 64 1.35 -6.27 -1.87
CA LEU A 64 -0.01 -6.21 -2.39
C LEU A 64 -0.14 -5.21 -3.54
N ALA A 65 0.43 -4.01 -3.42
CA ALA A 65 0.42 -3.01 -4.48
C ALA A 65 1.23 -3.47 -5.71
N GLN A 66 2.34 -4.18 -5.52
CA GLN A 66 3.13 -4.71 -6.62
C GLN A 66 2.41 -5.84 -7.36
N VAL A 67 1.77 -6.76 -6.62
CA VAL A 67 0.94 -7.83 -7.19
C VAL A 67 -0.24 -7.23 -7.96
N ALA A 68 -0.88 -6.20 -7.41
CA ALA A 68 -1.98 -5.49 -8.05
C ALA A 68 -1.60 -4.87 -9.40
N VAL A 69 -0.38 -4.34 -9.52
CA VAL A 69 0.12 -3.71 -10.75
C VAL A 69 0.65 -4.75 -11.74
N SER A 70 1.38 -5.76 -11.25
CA SER A 70 2.08 -6.72 -12.11
C SER A 70 1.15 -7.70 -12.80
N ASN A 71 0.12 -8.19 -12.10
CA ASN A 71 -0.80 -9.18 -12.67
C ASN A 71 -2.18 -9.10 -11.97
N PRO A 72 -3.17 -8.48 -12.62
CA PRO A 72 -4.54 -8.37 -12.10
C PRO A 72 -5.17 -9.67 -11.61
N ASN A 73 -4.93 -10.76 -12.35
CA ASN A 73 -5.50 -12.08 -12.07
C ASN A 73 -5.04 -12.65 -10.73
N ASN A 74 -3.84 -12.27 -10.26
CA ASN A 74 -3.32 -12.73 -8.98
C ASN A 74 -4.10 -12.11 -7.82
N LEU A 75 -4.52 -10.85 -7.97
CA LEU A 75 -5.30 -10.16 -6.94
C LEU A 75 -6.72 -10.73 -6.86
N TYR A 76 -7.29 -11.16 -7.98
CA TYR A 76 -8.55 -11.92 -8.02
C TYR A 76 -8.43 -13.26 -7.26
N THR A 77 -7.37 -14.03 -7.51
CA THR A 77 -7.13 -15.31 -6.81
C THR A 77 -6.97 -15.11 -5.30
N ILE A 78 -6.21 -14.09 -4.89
CA ILE A 78 -6.07 -13.73 -3.47
C ILE A 78 -7.44 -13.36 -2.90
N SER A 79 -8.21 -12.52 -3.59
CA SER A 79 -9.56 -12.12 -3.18
C SER A 79 -10.45 -13.33 -2.93
N LYS A 80 -10.49 -14.28 -3.86
CA LYS A 80 -11.29 -15.50 -3.74
C LYS A 80 -10.92 -16.32 -2.50
N LYS A 81 -9.63 -16.44 -2.17
CA LYS A 81 -9.15 -17.18 -0.97
C LYS A 81 -9.54 -16.50 0.34
N ILE A 82 -9.58 -15.17 0.37
CA ILE A 82 -9.85 -14.40 1.60
C ILE A 82 -11.31 -14.00 1.75
N LYS A 83 -12.13 -14.13 0.71
CA LYS A 83 -13.56 -13.82 0.78
C LYS A 83 -14.21 -14.74 1.82
N ILE A 84 -14.65 -14.15 2.92
CA ILE A 84 -15.43 -14.84 3.94
C ILE A 84 -16.88 -14.67 3.52
N ILE A 85 -17.56 -15.79 3.33
CA ILE A 85 -19.02 -15.83 3.21
C ILE A 85 -19.51 -15.87 4.65
N ASN A 86 -20.24 -14.82 5.04
CA ASN A 86 -21.11 -14.84 6.21
C ASN A 86 -22.53 -15.02 5.71
#